data_AF-A0A527YPV1-F1
#
_entry.id   AF-A0A527YPV1-F1
#
_cell.length_a   1.000
_cell.length_b   1.000
_cell.length_c   1.000
_cell.angle_alpha   90.00
_cell.angle_beta   90.00
_cell.angle_gamma   90.00
#
_symmetry.space_group_name_H-M   'P 1'
#
loop_
_entity.id
_entity.type
_entity.pdbx_description
1 polymer ?
#
loop_
_entity_poly.entity_id
_entity_poly.type
_entity_poly.pdbx_seq_one_letter_code
_entity_poly.pdbx_strand_id
1 'polypeptide(L)'
;CLRGSICLYQGEELGLEEAELAFEDLRDPYGIRFWPGFKGRDGCRTPMVWEKGAENAGFSTGKPWLPIPESHRARAVDVQNGEAKSVLASYRAMLALRRQHA
;
A
#
# COMPACT_ATOMS: atom_id res chain seq x y z
N CYS A 1 -6.76 21.18 -6.30
CA CYS A 1 -7.93 20.27 -6.38
C CYS A 1 -8.37 20.14 -7.84
N LEU A 2 -8.34 18.94 -8.41
CA LEU A 2 -8.88 18.70 -9.75
C LEU A 2 -10.41 18.64 -9.71
N ARG A 3 -11.06 19.09 -10.79
CA ARG A 3 -12.50 18.96 -10.99
C ARG A 3 -12.84 17.54 -11.42
N GLY A 4 -13.79 16.90 -10.75
CA GLY A 4 -14.26 15.55 -11.05
C GLY A 4 -14.22 14.61 -9.85
N SER A 5 -14.63 13.37 -10.09
CA SER A 5 -14.52 12.27 -9.14
C SER A 5 -13.05 11.89 -8.90
N ILE A 6 -12.78 11.28 -7.76
CA ILE A 6 -11.46 10.78 -7.39
C ILE A 6 -11.52 9.26 -7.18
N CYS A 7 -10.45 8.59 -7.55
CA CYS A 7 -10.16 7.22 -7.13
C CYS A 7 -8.92 7.28 -6.24
N LEU A 8 -8.98 6.57 -5.11
CA LEU A 8 -7.84 6.38 -4.21
C LEU A 8 -7.55 4.88 -4.18
N TYR A 9 -6.29 4.49 -4.36
CA TYR A 9 -5.83 3.11 -4.32
C TYR A 9 -5.39 2.71 -2.92
N GLN A 10 -5.64 1.44 -2.54
CA GLN A 10 -5.29 0.93 -1.21
C GLN A 10 -3.79 1.09 -0.93
N GLY A 11 -3.46 1.74 0.18
CA GLY A 11 -2.08 2.01 0.59
C GLY A 11 -1.52 3.35 0.11
N GLU A 12 -2.16 4.05 -0.84
CA GLU A 12 -1.72 5.40 -1.21
C GLU A 12 -1.88 6.38 -0.04
N GLU A 13 -2.92 6.17 0.78
CA GLU A 13 -3.21 6.96 1.97
C GLU A 13 -2.18 6.75 3.08
N LEU A 14 -1.42 5.67 3.01
CA LEU A 14 -0.27 5.38 3.87
C LEU A 14 1.05 5.82 3.22
N GLY A 15 1.03 6.26 1.97
CA GLY A 15 2.23 6.56 1.18
C GLY A 15 3.09 5.31 0.98
N LEU A 16 2.47 4.16 0.72
CA LEU A 16 3.20 2.95 0.35
C LEU A 16 3.86 3.14 -1.02
N GLU A 17 5.12 2.71 -1.11
CA GLU A 17 5.91 2.75 -2.35
C GLU A 17 5.73 1.42 -3.12
N GLU A 18 6.10 1.38 -4.40
CA GLU A 18 6.07 0.13 -5.17
C GLU A 18 6.95 -0.92 -4.50
N ALA A 19 6.43 -2.14 -4.27
CA ALA A 19 7.21 -3.21 -3.68
C ALA A 19 8.19 -3.81 -4.69
N GLU A 20 9.45 -3.97 -4.26
CA GLU A 20 10.45 -4.72 -5.01
C GLU A 20 10.32 -6.21 -4.70
N LEU A 21 9.94 -7.00 -5.71
CA LEU A 21 9.68 -8.44 -5.58
C LEU A 21 10.75 -9.26 -6.30
N ALA A 22 11.12 -10.39 -5.70
CA ALA A 22 11.95 -11.39 -6.36
C ALA A 22 11.15 -12.14 -7.44
N PHE A 23 11.83 -12.68 -8.45
CA PHE A 23 11.18 -13.42 -9.54
C PHE A 23 10.35 -14.62 -9.02
N GLU A 24 10.84 -15.30 -8.00
CA GLU A 24 10.18 -16.46 -7.36
C GLU A 24 8.87 -16.10 -6.63
N ASP A 25 8.70 -14.83 -6.25
CA ASP A 25 7.49 -14.34 -5.61
C ASP A 25 6.43 -13.85 -6.61
N LEU A 26 6.79 -13.67 -7.89
CA LEU A 26 5.88 -13.16 -8.90
C LEU A 26 4.70 -14.11 -9.12
N ARG A 27 3.51 -13.52 -9.19
CA ARG A 27 2.22 -14.18 -9.45
C ARG A 27 1.57 -13.68 -10.73
N ASP A 28 1.90 -12.47 -11.18
CA ASP A 28 1.37 -11.85 -12.38
C ASP A 28 1.95 -12.52 -13.64
N PRO A 29 1.12 -13.20 -14.45
CA PRO A 29 1.59 -13.83 -15.70
C PRO A 29 2.25 -12.82 -16.65
N TYR A 30 1.84 -11.55 -16.58
CA TYR A 30 2.41 -10.49 -17.41
C TYR A 30 3.84 -10.14 -16.98
N GLY A 31 4.13 -10.10 -15.68
CA GLY A 31 5.48 -9.91 -15.16
C GLY A 31 6.39 -11.11 -15.45
N ILE A 32 5.87 -12.32 -15.26
CA ILE A 32 6.61 -13.56 -15.53
C ILE A 32 7.02 -13.65 -17.01
N ARG A 33 6.11 -13.26 -17.94
CA ARG A 33 6.37 -13.37 -19.38
C ARG A 33 7.43 -12.41 -19.90
N PHE A 34 7.58 -11.23 -19.29
CA PHE A 34 8.44 -10.15 -19.80
C PHE A 34 9.60 -9.80 -18.85
N TRP A 35 9.88 -10.68 -17.89
CA TRP A 35 11.01 -10.54 -16.99
C TRP A 35 12.36 -10.61 -17.73
N PRO A 36 13.39 -9.81 -17.35
CA PRO A 36 13.40 -8.78 -16.30
C PRO A 36 13.01 -7.37 -16.79
N GLY A 37 12.74 -7.20 -18.09
CA GLY A 37 12.45 -5.89 -18.69
C GLY A 37 11.15 -5.25 -18.20
N PHE A 38 10.19 -6.07 -17.76
CA PHE A 38 8.96 -5.63 -17.14
C PHE A 38 8.58 -6.56 -15.96
N LYS A 39 8.50 -6.00 -14.75
CA LYS A 39 8.34 -6.76 -13.50
C LYS A 39 6.88 -7.16 -13.19
N GLY A 40 5.90 -6.75 -14.00
CA GLY A 40 4.50 -7.03 -13.74
C GLY A 40 3.81 -5.97 -12.88
N ARG A 41 2.68 -6.35 -12.29
CA ARG A 41 1.84 -5.48 -11.44
C ARG A 41 1.82 -5.92 -9.98
N ASP A 42 2.62 -6.93 -9.60
CA ASP A 42 2.56 -7.47 -8.25
C ASP A 42 3.13 -6.51 -7.20
N GLY A 43 4.02 -5.58 -7.58
CA GLY A 43 4.62 -4.63 -6.66
C GLY A 43 3.58 -3.75 -5.95
N CYS A 44 2.53 -3.32 -6.65
CA CYS A 44 1.42 -2.58 -6.06
C CYS A 44 0.33 -3.45 -5.41
N ARG A 45 0.44 -4.79 -5.48
CA ARG A 45 -0.58 -5.74 -4.99
C ARG A 45 -0.18 -6.49 -3.73
N THR A 46 0.94 -6.11 -3.13
CA THR A 46 1.38 -6.68 -1.87
C THR A 46 0.31 -6.49 -0.79
N PRO A 47 0.25 -7.39 0.21
CA PRO A 47 -0.79 -7.33 1.23
C PRO A 47 -0.78 -6.01 2.01
N MET A 48 -1.97 -5.55 2.41
CA MET A 48 -2.09 -4.35 3.26
C MET A 48 -1.42 -4.56 4.62
N VAL A 49 -0.82 -3.48 5.13
CA VAL A 49 -0.08 -3.45 6.39
C VAL A 49 -0.89 -2.78 7.49
N TRP A 50 -1.54 -3.57 8.33
CA TRP A 50 -2.39 -3.08 9.41
C TRP A 50 -1.59 -2.78 10.68
N GLU A 51 -0.74 -3.70 11.07
CA GLU A 51 0.02 -3.65 12.32
C GLU A 51 1.49 -3.95 12.08
N LYS A 52 2.40 -3.01 12.38
CA LYS A 52 3.83 -3.17 12.11
C LYS A 52 4.43 -4.43 12.75
N GLY A 53 4.09 -4.66 14.02
CA GLY A 53 4.65 -5.72 14.85
C GLY A 53 3.98 -7.09 14.72
N ALA A 54 2.83 -7.16 14.05
CA ALA A 54 2.08 -8.40 13.93
C ALA A 54 2.65 -9.32 12.83
N GLU A 55 2.35 -10.62 12.98
CA GLU A 55 2.61 -11.59 11.92
C GLU A 55 1.88 -11.15 10.63
N ASN A 56 2.58 -11.24 9.49
CA ASN A 56 2.09 -10.74 8.20
C ASN A 56 1.49 -9.32 8.26
N ALA A 57 2.03 -8.46 9.12
CA ALA A 57 1.55 -7.11 9.35
C ALA A 57 0.05 -7.02 9.72
N GLY A 58 -0.49 -8.04 10.38
CA GLY A 58 -1.91 -8.14 10.72
C GLY A 58 -2.82 -8.49 9.54
N PHE A 59 -2.28 -8.79 8.36
CA PHE A 59 -3.06 -9.12 7.17
C PHE A 59 -3.68 -10.53 7.23
N SER A 60 -2.94 -11.50 7.76
CA SER A 60 -3.35 -12.91 7.76
C SER A 60 -2.58 -13.72 8.80
N THR A 61 -3.19 -14.78 9.31
CA THR A 61 -2.53 -15.79 10.16
C THR A 61 -1.83 -16.89 9.35
N GLY A 62 -2.01 -16.90 8.02
CA GLY A 62 -1.33 -17.82 7.09
C GLY A 62 -0.39 -17.09 6.15
N LYS A 63 0.45 -17.84 5.42
CA LYS A 63 1.39 -17.27 4.45
C LYS A 63 0.63 -16.46 3.39
N PRO A 64 0.90 -15.15 3.23
CA PRO A 64 0.25 -14.35 2.21
C PRO A 64 0.72 -14.78 0.81
N TRP A 65 -0.11 -14.47 -0.19
CA TRP A 65 0.11 -14.85 -1.58
C TRP A 65 1.26 -14.09 -2.26
N LEU A 66 1.59 -12.90 -1.73
CA LEU A 66 2.76 -12.09 -2.02
C LEU A 66 3.47 -11.69 -0.71
N PRO A 67 4.79 -11.46 -0.73
CA PRO A 67 5.52 -11.03 0.45
C PRO A 67 5.15 -9.60 0.85
N ILE A 68 5.39 -9.27 2.11
CA ILE A 68 5.17 -7.92 2.66
C ILE A 68 6.53 -7.26 2.84
N PRO A 69 6.84 -6.17 2.11
CA PRO A 69 8.09 -5.44 2.27
C PRO A 69 8.24 -4.83 3.66
N GLU A 70 9.47 -4.78 4.17
CA GLU A 70 9.76 -4.11 5.45
C GLU A 70 9.48 -2.59 5.38
N SER A 71 9.70 -1.98 4.21
CA SER A 71 9.35 -0.57 3.96
C SER A 71 7.86 -0.29 4.13
N HIS A 72 7.00 -1.26 3.80
CA HIS A 72 5.56 -1.16 4.02
C HIS A 72 5.22 -1.33 5.49
N ARG A 73 5.81 -2.32 6.18
CA ARG A 73 5.62 -2.51 7.63
C ARG A 73 5.95 -1.25 8.43
N ALA A 74 7.00 -0.52 8.05
CA ALA A 74 7.38 0.74 8.68
C ALA A 74 6.31 1.84 8.55
N ARG A 75 5.38 1.71 7.59
CA ARG A 75 4.29 2.66 7.29
C ARG A 75 2.90 2.09 7.62
N ALA A 76 2.83 1.00 8.38
CA ALA A 76 1.57 0.33 8.73
C ALA A 76 0.53 1.27 9.36
N VAL A 77 -0.74 0.87 9.28
CA VAL A 77 -1.88 1.67 9.76
C VAL A 77 -1.72 2.02 11.24
N ASP A 78 -1.32 1.08 12.10
CA ASP A 78 -1.09 1.31 13.53
C ASP A 78 -0.01 2.36 13.81
N VAL A 79 1.04 2.43 12.98
CA VAL A 79 2.11 3.42 13.09
C VAL A 79 1.61 4.83 12.73
N GLN A 80 0.75 4.94 11.72
CA GLN A 80 0.27 6.23 11.23
C GLN A 80 -1.00 6.73 11.94
N ASN A 81 -1.82 5.80 12.44
CA ASN A 81 -3.08 6.14 13.06
C ASN A 81 -2.86 6.77 14.44
N GLY A 82 -3.16 8.07 14.56
CA GLY A 82 -2.90 8.86 15.76
C GLY A 82 -1.67 9.75 15.66
N GLU A 83 -0.81 9.54 14.65
CA GLU A 83 0.32 10.43 14.36
C GLU A 83 -0.16 11.60 13.47
N ALA A 84 -0.13 12.81 14.03
CA ALA A 84 -0.69 14.01 13.40
C ALA A 84 0.05 14.40 12.11
N LYS A 85 1.33 14.06 11.98
CA LYS A 85 2.15 14.36 10.79
C LYS A 85 2.23 13.21 9.78
N SER A 86 1.41 12.17 9.95
CA SER A 86 1.39 11.03 9.04
C SER A 86 0.75 11.38 7.69
N VAL A 87 1.05 10.56 6.68
CA VAL A 87 0.39 10.65 5.36
C VAL A 87 -1.10 10.38 5.54
N LEU A 88 -1.45 9.39 6.36
CA LEU A 88 -2.84 9.04 6.67
C LEU A 88 -3.64 10.21 7.27
N ALA A 89 -3.05 10.92 8.24
CA ALA A 89 -3.66 12.12 8.81
C ALA A 89 -3.86 13.21 7.75
N SER A 90 -2.89 13.38 6.86
CA SER A 90 -2.96 14.37 5.78
C SER A 90 -4.06 14.04 4.76
N TYR A 91 -4.22 12.77 4.39
CA TYR A 91 -5.33 12.31 3.53
C TYR A 91 -6.68 12.57 4.18
N ARG A 92 -6.85 12.20 5.46
CA ARG A 92 -8.09 12.44 6.22
C ARG A 92 -8.43 13.93 6.30
N ALA A 93 -7.45 14.78 6.59
CA ALA A 93 -7.63 16.23 6.67
C ALA A 93 -8.04 16.82 5.31
N MET A 94 -7.38 16.41 4.22
CA MET A 94 -7.71 16.89 2.87
C MET A 94 -9.10 16.43 2.43
N LEU A 95 -9.48 15.17 2.67
CA LEU A 95 -10.82 14.69 2.32
C LEU A 95 -11.92 15.41 3.14
N ALA A 96 -11.66 15.68 4.42
CA ALA A 96 -12.56 16.47 5.25
C ALA A 96 -12.71 17.91 4.72
N LEU A 97 -11.61 18.57 4.36
CA LEU A 97 -11.63 19.90 3.75
C LEU A 97 -12.40 19.89 2.42
N ARG A 98 -12.12 18.92 1.54
CA ARG A 98 -12.84 18.77 0.28
C ARG A 98 -14.33 18.64 0.50
N ARG A 99 -14.77 17.86 1.50
CA ARG A 99 -16.20 17.69 1.84
C ARG A 99 -16.86 18.99 2.32
N GLN A 100 -16.12 19.86 3.02
CA GLN A 100 -16.64 21.15 3.50
C GLN A 100 -16.84 22.17 2.36
N HIS A 101 -16.17 21.97 1.23
CA HIS A 101 -16.19 22.86 0.07
C HIS A 101 -16.65 22.15 -1.22
N ALA A 102 -17.36 21.03 -1.08
CA ALA A 102 -17.89 20.25 -2.20
C ALA A 102 -19.25 20.78 -2.65
#